data_AF-A0A935U5K2-F1
#
_entry.id   AF-A0A935U5K2-F1
#
_cell.length_a   1.000
_cell.length_b   1.000
_cell.length_c   1.000
_cell.angle_alpha   90.00
_cell.angle_beta   90.00
_cell.angle_gamma   90.00
#
_symmetry.space_group_name_H-M   'P 1'
#
loop_
_entity.id
_entity.type
_entity.pdbx_description
1 polymer ?
#
loop_
_entity_poly.entity_id
_entity_poly.type
_entity_poly.pdbx_seq_one_letter_code
_entity_poly.pdbx_strand_id
1 'polypeptide(L)'
;MNELYSGLITGVAFGFLLQKGQVLRYDKQVGAMRLLDMTIMKFMLSAILVAMIGLYGLNEFGLIKFSLKETVLGANVIGGILFGIGWAVVGYCPGTAVGALGEGRWDALFGLAGMILGAALFAEVYPQVKATILTWGNHGKITIPSALGMGPWPVIAVLSVLFLGIFWFFEKKGL
;
A
#
# COMPACT_ATOMS: atom_id res chain seq x y z
N MET A 1 -11.80 2.45 -24.31
CA MET A 1 -11.83 1.06 -23.77
C MET A 1 -12.69 1.09 -22.54
N ASN A 2 -13.66 0.18 -22.37
CA ASN A 2 -14.45 0.18 -21.13
C ASN A 2 -13.50 0.00 -19.94
N GLU A 3 -13.68 0.81 -18.89
CA GLU A 3 -12.86 0.82 -17.67
C GLU A 3 -12.68 -0.57 -17.04
N LEU A 4 -13.65 -1.47 -17.26
CA LEU A 4 -13.56 -2.86 -16.82
C LEU A 4 -12.48 -3.67 -17.54
N TYR A 5 -12.29 -3.45 -18.85
CA TYR A 5 -11.29 -4.20 -19.62
C TYR A 5 -9.87 -3.73 -19.30
N SER A 6 -9.64 -2.41 -19.17
CA SER A 6 -8.36 -1.88 -18.71
C SER A 6 -8.03 -2.34 -17.30
N GLY A 7 -9.03 -2.37 -16.41
CA GLY A 7 -8.91 -2.91 -15.05
C GLY A 7 -8.54 -4.40 -15.03
N LEU A 8 -9.18 -5.21 -15.87
CA LEU A 8 -8.87 -6.64 -15.96
C LEU A 8 -7.44 -6.89 -16.45
N ILE A 9 -7.02 -6.21 -17.54
CA ILE A 9 -5.69 -6.37 -18.12
C ILE A 9 -4.61 -5.96 -17.11
N THR A 10 -4.78 -4.79 -16.47
CA THR A 10 -3.82 -4.29 -15.47
C THR A 10 -3.81 -5.16 -14.21
N GLY A 11 -4.96 -5.69 -13.78
CA GLY A 11 -5.07 -6.62 -12.67
C GLY A 11 -4.35 -7.94 -12.92
N VAL A 12 -4.50 -8.53 -14.11
CA VAL A 12 -3.78 -9.76 -14.51
C VAL A 12 -2.27 -9.51 -14.55
N ALA A 13 -1.84 -8.39 -15.15
CA ALA A 13 -0.42 -8.03 -15.20
C ALA A 13 0.16 -7.82 -13.78
N PHE A 14 -0.57 -7.13 -12.90
CA PHE A 14 -0.17 -6.92 -11.52
C PHE A 14 -0.08 -8.24 -10.74
N GLY A 15 -1.07 -9.12 -10.88
CA GLY A 15 -1.07 -10.45 -10.25
C GLY A 15 0.12 -11.30 -10.68
N PHE A 16 0.42 -11.33 -11.99
CA PHE A 16 1.59 -12.03 -12.53
C PHE A 16 2.91 -11.50 -11.95
N LEU A 17 3.06 -10.18 -11.85
CA LEU A 17 4.26 -9.55 -11.28
C LEU A 17 4.41 -9.85 -9.79
N LEU A 18 3.32 -9.82 -9.02
CA LEU A 18 3.35 -10.23 -7.62
C LEU A 18 3.80 -11.69 -7.50
N GLN A 19 3.24 -12.59 -8.32
CA GLN A 19 3.55 -14.02 -8.30
C GLN A 19 5.05 -14.26 -8.55
N LYS A 20 5.58 -13.59 -9.58
CA LYS A 20 7.01 -13.64 -9.92
C LYS A 20 7.90 -13.06 -8.81
N GLY A 21 7.42 -12.03 -8.10
CA GLY A 21 8.11 -11.46 -6.94
C GLY A 21 8.06 -12.32 -5.68
N GLN A 22 7.31 -13.43 -5.68
CA GLN A 22 7.10 -14.33 -4.54
C GLN A 22 6.61 -13.65 -3.26
N VAL A 23 6.07 -12.44 -3.36
CA VAL A 23 5.56 -11.67 -2.23
C VAL A 23 4.23 -12.24 -1.70
N LEU A 24 3.62 -13.20 -2.39
CA LEU A 24 2.38 -13.87 -1.95
C LEU A 24 2.63 -15.02 -0.95
N ARG A 25 3.89 -15.37 -0.70
CA ARG A 25 4.26 -16.41 0.26
C ARG A 25 4.01 -15.92 1.68
N TYR A 26 3.32 -16.74 2.47
CA TYR A 26 3.00 -16.44 3.88
C TYR A 26 4.28 -16.20 4.69
N ASP A 27 5.30 -17.02 4.48
CA ASP A 27 6.58 -16.90 5.20
C ASP A 27 7.27 -15.56 4.94
N LYS A 28 7.15 -15.02 3.72
CA LYS A 28 7.67 -13.70 3.38
C LYS A 28 6.90 -12.60 4.10
N GLN A 29 5.57 -12.71 4.16
CA GLN A 29 4.68 -11.74 4.81
C GLN A 29 4.91 -11.69 6.32
N VAL A 30 4.92 -12.84 6.98
CA VAL A 30 5.21 -12.93 8.42
C VAL A 30 6.68 -12.59 8.70
N GLY A 31 7.60 -12.97 7.82
CA GLY A 31 9.01 -12.60 7.89
C GLY A 31 9.23 -11.09 7.89
N ALA A 32 8.47 -10.34 7.07
CA ALA A 32 8.50 -8.88 7.06
C ALA A 32 7.97 -8.28 8.37
N MET A 33 6.86 -8.80 8.90
CA MET A 33 6.30 -8.34 10.19
C MET A 33 7.21 -8.66 11.39
N ARG A 34 8.01 -9.72 11.29
CA ARG A 34 9.02 -10.11 12.29
C ARG A 34 10.38 -9.47 12.07
N LEU A 35 10.53 -8.63 11.03
CA LEU A 35 11.80 -8.00 10.63
C LEU A 35 12.93 -9.01 10.33
N LEU A 36 12.57 -10.23 9.94
CA LEU A 36 13.51 -11.30 9.57
C LEU A 36 13.79 -11.33 8.07
N ASP A 37 12.83 -10.91 7.25
CA ASP A 37 12.93 -10.92 5.79
C ASP A 37 12.44 -9.57 5.23
N MET A 38 13.36 -8.78 4.67
CA MET A 38 13.03 -7.45 4.15
C MET A 38 12.66 -7.48 2.67
N THR A 39 12.46 -8.64 2.05
CA THR A 39 12.08 -8.77 0.63
C THR A 39 10.83 -7.93 0.30
N ILE A 40 9.80 -7.98 1.14
CA ILE A 40 8.56 -7.22 0.93
C ILE A 40 8.79 -5.72 1.08
N MET A 41 9.58 -5.31 2.09
CA MET A 41 9.92 -3.91 2.29
C MET A 41 10.69 -3.35 1.09
N LYS A 42 11.65 -4.11 0.55
CA LYS A 42 12.39 -3.75 -0.68
C LYS A 42 11.47 -3.62 -1.89
N PHE A 43 10.55 -4.57 -2.06
CA PHE A 43 9.56 -4.52 -3.14
C PHE A 43 8.63 -3.31 -3.03
N MET A 44 8.09 -3.03 -1.83
CA MET A 44 7.17 -1.91 -1.61
C MET A 44 7.87 -0.56 -1.81
N LEU A 45 9.07 -0.38 -1.24
CA LEU A 45 9.82 0.88 -1.38
C LEU A 45 10.25 1.14 -2.83
N SER A 46 10.64 0.09 -3.58
CA SER A 46 11.01 0.25 -4.99
C SER A 46 9.79 0.59 -5.86
N ALA A 47 8.65 -0.06 -5.61
CA ALA A 47 7.39 0.28 -6.26
C ALA A 47 6.97 1.72 -5.97
N ILE A 48 7.11 2.19 -4.72
CA ILE A 48 6.83 3.59 -4.36
C ILE A 48 7.75 4.56 -5.11
N LEU A 49 9.06 4.26 -5.19
CA LEU A 49 10.02 5.12 -5.87
C LEU A 49 9.72 5.23 -7.37
N VAL A 50 9.48 4.10 -8.04
CA VAL A 50 9.12 4.08 -9.47
C VAL A 50 7.79 4.77 -9.71
N ALA A 51 6.77 4.52 -8.88
CA ALA A 51 5.46 5.15 -9.01
C ALA A 51 5.55 6.66 -8.77
N MET A 52 6.36 7.12 -7.82
CA MET A 52 6.53 8.54 -7.53
C MET A 52 7.14 9.28 -8.72
N ILE A 53 8.25 8.78 -9.27
CA ILE A 53 8.90 9.37 -10.45
C ILE A 53 7.96 9.32 -11.66
N GLY A 54 7.34 8.16 -11.90
CA GLY A 54 6.43 7.96 -13.03
C GLY A 54 5.20 8.85 -12.98
N LEU A 55 4.46 8.86 -11.86
CA LEU A 55 3.21 9.61 -11.75
C LEU A 55 3.43 11.13 -11.77
N TYR A 56 4.47 11.64 -11.11
CA TYR A 56 4.78 13.08 -11.19
C TYR A 56 5.27 13.47 -12.59
N GLY A 57 6.06 12.63 -13.26
CA GLY A 57 6.43 12.85 -14.66
C GLY A 57 5.21 12.89 -15.59
N LEU A 58 4.29 11.92 -15.50
CA LEU A 58 3.06 11.91 -16.31
C LEU A 58 2.12 13.06 -15.98
N ASN A 59 2.14 13.57 -14.74
CA ASN A 59 1.38 14.74 -14.36
C ASN A 59 1.89 16.02 -15.04
N GLU A 60 3.20 16.18 -15.20
CA GLU A 60 3.78 17.34 -15.91
C GLU A 60 3.44 17.36 -17.40
N PHE A 61 3.34 16.18 -18.02
CA PHE A 61 2.85 16.06 -19.40
C PHE A 61 1.33 16.25 -19.52
N GLY A 62 0.61 16.48 -18.42
CA GLY A 62 -0.84 16.72 -18.41
C GLY A 62 -1.70 15.48 -18.63
N LEU A 63 -1.12 14.27 -18.61
CA LEU A 63 -1.87 13.03 -18.86
C LEU A 63 -2.69 12.55 -17.64
N ILE A 64 -2.33 12.98 -16.43
CA ILE A 64 -2.92 12.47 -15.18
C ILE A 64 -3.29 13.61 -14.24
N LYS A 65 -4.45 13.48 -13.58
CA LYS A 65 -4.85 14.32 -12.43
C LYS A 65 -4.74 13.53 -11.13
N PHE A 66 -4.05 14.08 -10.14
CA PHE A 66 -3.95 13.45 -8.83
C PHE A 66 -5.30 13.50 -8.09
N SER A 67 -5.87 12.33 -7.77
CA SER A 67 -6.98 12.22 -6.83
C SER A 67 -6.42 11.90 -5.45
N LEU A 68 -6.07 12.96 -4.72
CA LEU A 68 -5.50 12.83 -3.37
C LEU A 68 -6.61 12.54 -2.36
N LYS A 69 -6.39 11.52 -1.53
CA LYS A 69 -7.24 11.23 -0.38
C LYS A 69 -6.91 12.20 0.76
N GLU A 70 -7.93 12.59 1.51
CA GLU A 70 -7.77 13.49 2.65
C GLU A 70 -6.97 12.82 3.77
N THR A 71 -6.05 13.59 4.37
CA THR A 71 -5.25 13.14 5.50
C THR A 71 -6.01 13.41 6.78
N VAL A 72 -6.67 12.37 7.29
CA VAL A 72 -7.35 12.41 8.57
C VAL A 72 -6.58 11.56 9.56
N LEU A 73 -5.90 12.20 10.50
CA LEU A 73 -4.98 11.53 11.44
C LEU A 73 -5.70 10.46 12.27
N GLY A 74 -6.90 10.76 12.79
CA GLY A 74 -7.67 9.80 13.59
C GLY A 74 -7.95 8.50 12.83
N ALA A 75 -8.47 8.61 11.61
CA ALA A 75 -8.77 7.46 10.77
C ALA A 75 -7.51 6.71 10.31
N ASN A 76 -6.44 7.44 9.95
CA ASN A 76 -5.21 6.85 9.44
C ASN A 76 -4.44 6.10 10.54
N VAL A 77 -4.34 6.65 11.75
CA VAL A 77 -3.63 6.00 12.86
C VAL A 77 -4.39 4.77 13.35
N ILE A 78 -5.69 4.92 13.65
CA ILE A 78 -6.50 3.79 14.15
C ILE A 78 -6.62 2.71 13.08
N GLY A 79 -6.93 3.09 11.84
CA GLY A 79 -7.03 2.17 10.71
C GLY A 79 -5.71 1.48 10.41
N GLY A 80 -4.59 2.21 10.44
CA GLY A 80 -3.26 1.66 10.21
C GLY A 80 -2.84 0.63 11.26
N ILE A 81 -3.14 0.89 12.54
CA ILE A 81 -2.87 -0.05 13.63
C ILE A 81 -3.73 -1.32 13.47
N LEU A 82 -5.04 -1.17 13.26
CA LEU A 82 -5.94 -2.31 13.08
C LEU A 82 -5.54 -3.15 11.85
N PHE A 83 -5.20 -2.49 10.74
CA PHE A 83 -4.71 -3.15 9.54
C PHE A 83 -3.38 -3.89 9.79
N GLY A 84 -2.44 -3.26 10.48
CA GLY A 84 -1.15 -3.86 10.83
C GLY A 84 -1.29 -5.09 11.73
N ILE A 85 -2.16 -5.02 12.74
CA ILE A 85 -2.47 -6.17 13.61
C ILE A 85 -3.10 -7.30 12.80
N GLY A 86 -4.10 -7.00 11.96
CA GLY A 86 -4.74 -7.99 11.09
C GLY A 86 -3.74 -8.66 10.15
N TRP A 87 -2.86 -7.87 9.53
CA TRP A 87 -1.81 -8.38 8.66
C TRP A 87 -0.82 -9.29 9.42
N ALA A 88 -0.41 -8.90 10.64
CA ALA A 88 0.48 -9.72 11.47
C ALA A 88 -0.14 -11.06 11.87
N VAL A 89 -1.44 -11.09 12.19
CA VAL A 89 -2.16 -12.29 12.64
C VAL A 89 -2.45 -13.23 11.46
N VAL A 90 -2.95 -12.68 10.36
CA VAL A 90 -3.37 -13.48 9.18
C VAL A 90 -2.18 -13.84 8.29
N GLY A 91 -1.08 -13.09 8.36
CA GLY A 91 0.10 -13.28 7.51
C GLY A 91 -0.17 -13.01 6.03
N TYR A 92 -1.21 -12.23 5.71
CA TYR A 92 -1.51 -11.75 4.38
C TYR A 92 -2.04 -10.32 4.42
N CYS A 93 -1.71 -9.54 3.40
CA CYS A 93 -2.40 -8.30 3.08
C CYS A 93 -3.40 -8.53 1.94
N PRO A 94 -4.36 -7.62 1.69
CA PRO A 94 -5.48 -7.86 0.78
C PRO A 94 -5.08 -8.33 -0.61
N GLY A 95 -4.09 -7.67 -1.23
CA GLY A 95 -3.61 -8.04 -2.56
C GLY A 95 -2.91 -9.40 -2.60
N THR A 96 -2.13 -9.70 -1.56
CA THR A 96 -1.40 -10.99 -1.47
C THR A 96 -2.32 -12.15 -1.14
N ALA A 97 -3.39 -11.92 -0.37
CA ALA A 97 -4.37 -12.94 -0.05
C ALA A 97 -5.15 -13.37 -1.29
N VAL A 98 -5.58 -12.41 -2.12
CA VAL A 98 -6.29 -12.70 -3.38
C VAL A 98 -5.39 -13.49 -4.33
N GLY A 99 -4.14 -13.07 -4.49
CA GLY A 99 -3.22 -13.80 -5.37
C GLY A 99 -2.79 -15.16 -4.78
N ALA A 100 -2.67 -15.30 -3.46
CA ALA A 100 -2.36 -16.57 -2.81
C ALA A 100 -3.49 -17.58 -3.01
N LEU A 101 -4.75 -17.12 -2.93
CA LEU A 101 -5.90 -17.93 -3.31
C LEU A 101 -5.83 -18.34 -4.79
N GLY A 102 -5.40 -17.43 -5.67
CA GLY A 102 -5.13 -17.71 -7.09
C GLY A 102 -4.01 -18.74 -7.33
N GLU A 103 -3.03 -18.86 -6.43
CA GLU A 103 -2.02 -19.93 -6.44
C GLU A 103 -2.54 -21.28 -5.91
N GLY A 104 -3.78 -21.33 -5.40
CA GLY A 104 -4.38 -22.53 -4.80
C GLY A 104 -4.20 -22.67 -3.29
N ARG A 105 -3.78 -21.59 -2.60
CA ARG A 105 -3.58 -21.57 -1.14
C ARG A 105 -4.89 -21.23 -0.43
N TRP A 106 -5.61 -22.27 -0.02
CA TRP A 106 -6.95 -22.16 0.56
C TRP A 106 -6.98 -21.50 1.94
N ASP A 107 -5.85 -21.46 2.67
CA ASP A 107 -5.72 -20.73 3.93
C ASP A 107 -6.01 -19.23 3.77
N ALA A 108 -5.71 -18.65 2.60
CA ALA A 108 -5.99 -17.25 2.29
C ALA A 108 -7.51 -16.95 2.24
N LEU A 109 -8.36 -17.96 2.02
CA LEU A 109 -9.81 -17.79 1.93
C LEU A 109 -10.41 -17.28 3.25
N PHE A 110 -9.92 -17.76 4.39
CA PHE A 110 -10.37 -17.30 5.71
C PHE A 110 -9.98 -15.84 5.94
N GLY A 111 -8.77 -15.45 5.51
CA GLY A 111 -8.34 -14.06 5.50
C GLY A 111 -9.24 -13.17 4.63
N LEU A 112 -9.57 -13.62 3.41
CA LEU A 112 -10.50 -12.90 2.52
C LEU A 112 -11.89 -12.75 3.12
N ALA A 113 -12.45 -13.83 3.67
CA ALA A 113 -13.77 -13.79 4.31
C ALA A 113 -13.77 -12.79 5.49
N GLY A 114 -12.74 -12.82 6.33
CA GLY A 114 -12.56 -11.86 7.41
C GLY A 114 -12.46 -10.41 6.92
N MET A 115 -11.75 -10.17 5.82
CA MET A 115 -11.66 -8.83 5.21
C MET A 115 -13.00 -8.33 4.67
N ILE A 116 -13.77 -9.18 3.99
CA ILE A 116 -15.09 -8.83 3.46
C ILE A 116 -16.06 -8.54 4.61
N LEU A 117 -16.08 -9.40 5.64
CA LEU A 117 -16.91 -9.18 6.82
C LEU A 117 -16.51 -7.91 7.57
N GLY A 118 -15.21 -7.67 7.75
CA GLY A 118 -14.71 -6.44 8.38
C GLY A 118 -15.08 -5.18 7.60
N ALA A 119 -15.00 -5.23 6.26
CA ALA A 119 -15.43 -4.12 5.40
C ALA A 119 -16.94 -3.87 5.47
N ALA A 120 -17.76 -4.94 5.53
CA ALA A 120 -19.21 -4.83 5.69
C ALA A 120 -19.59 -4.22 7.04
N LEU A 121 -18.97 -4.70 8.13
CA LEU A 121 -19.17 -4.12 9.47
C LEU A 121 -18.72 -2.66 9.53
N PHE A 122 -17.59 -2.34 8.91
CA PHE A 122 -17.12 -0.96 8.82
C PHE A 122 -18.10 -0.07 8.04
N ALA A 123 -18.73 -0.58 6.97
CA ALA A 123 -19.73 0.16 6.21
C ALA A 123 -20.97 0.53 7.05
N GLU A 124 -21.42 -0.36 7.93
CA GLU A 124 -22.54 -0.10 8.85
C GLU A 124 -22.16 0.91 9.95
N VAL A 125 -20.94 0.84 10.47
CA VAL A 125 -20.43 1.75 11.52
C VAL A 125 -19.91 3.07 10.92
N TYR A 126 -19.78 3.15 9.60
CA TYR A 126 -19.27 4.31 8.87
C TYR A 126 -19.97 5.63 9.21
N PRO A 127 -21.31 5.72 9.35
CA PRO A 127 -21.99 6.96 9.72
C PRO A 127 -21.49 7.53 11.07
N GLN A 128 -21.21 6.65 12.03
CA GLN A 128 -20.74 7.02 13.37
C GLN A 128 -19.25 7.40 13.35
N VAL A 129 -18.45 6.66 12.58
CA VAL A 129 -17.01 6.95 12.33
C VAL A 129 -16.87 8.30 11.62
N LYS A 130 -17.77 8.60 10.68
CA LYS A 130 -17.81 9.87 9.95
C LYS A 130 -18.04 11.06 10.88
N ALA A 131 -18.95 10.91 11.85
CA ALA A 131 -19.24 11.96 12.82
C ALA A 131 -18.10 12.19 13.84
N THR A 132 -17.35 11.14 14.18
CA THR A 132 -16.37 11.19 15.28
C THR A 132 -14.93 11.12 14.76
N ILE A 133 -14.48 9.95 14.31
CA ILE A 133 -13.06 9.67 14.03
C ILE A 133 -12.58 10.41 12.77
N LEU A 134 -13.47 10.62 11.79
CA LEU A 134 -13.12 11.32 10.55
C LEU A 134 -13.03 12.85 10.70
N THR A 135 -13.43 13.40 11.84
CA THR A 135 -13.25 14.84 12.15
C THR A 135 -11.97 15.11 12.93
N TRP A 136 -11.34 14.08 13.50
CA TRP A 136 -10.15 14.21 14.32
C TRP A 136 -8.89 14.43 13.47
N GLY A 137 -8.35 15.65 13.55
CA GLY A 137 -7.12 16.02 12.84
C GLY A 137 -7.27 15.89 11.32
N ASN A 138 -8.37 16.43 10.76
CA ASN A 138 -8.54 16.52 9.32
C ASN A 138 -7.65 17.65 8.78
N HIS A 139 -6.55 17.25 8.15
CA HIS A 139 -5.62 18.17 7.51
C HIS A 139 -5.95 18.39 6.02
N GLY A 140 -6.99 17.76 5.49
CA GLY A 140 -7.38 17.85 4.08
C GLY A 140 -6.39 17.15 3.15
N LYS A 141 -6.33 17.57 1.89
CA LYS A 141 -5.47 16.97 0.85
C LYS A 141 -4.06 17.57 0.91
N ILE A 142 -3.28 17.20 1.92
CA ILE A 142 -1.88 17.61 2.02
C ILE A 142 -0.98 16.57 1.36
N THR A 143 -0.01 17.05 0.60
CA THR A 143 1.11 16.25 0.11
C THR A 143 2.40 16.76 0.75
N ILE A 144 3.45 15.93 0.76
CA ILE A 144 4.75 16.35 1.30
C ILE A 144 5.29 17.60 0.57
N PRO A 145 5.20 17.71 -0.77
CA PRO A 145 5.57 18.94 -1.47
C PRO A 145 4.75 20.17 -1.04
N SER A 146 3.43 20.02 -0.85
CA SER A 146 2.58 21.14 -0.42
C SER A 146 2.78 21.54 1.03
N ALA A 147 3.12 20.59 1.91
CA ALA A 147 3.47 20.86 3.31
C ALA A 147 4.81 21.59 3.47
N LEU A 148 5.78 21.26 2.62
CA LEU A 148 7.12 21.86 2.64
C LEU A 148 7.23 23.14 1.80
N GLY A 149 6.18 23.53 1.07
CA GLY A 149 6.21 24.68 0.17
C GLY A 149 7.22 24.57 -0.98
N MET A 150 7.66 23.35 -1.30
CA MET A 150 8.67 23.08 -2.33
C MET A 150 8.04 22.41 -3.55
N GLY A 151 8.71 22.55 -4.70
CA GLY A 151 8.37 21.79 -5.90
C GLY A 151 8.43 20.26 -5.65
N PRO A 152 7.70 19.43 -6.42
CA PRO A 152 7.70 17.98 -6.23
C PRO A 152 9.09 17.35 -6.39
N TRP A 153 9.86 17.76 -7.41
CA TRP A 153 11.13 17.12 -7.77
C TRP A 153 12.21 17.14 -6.67
N PRO A 154 12.45 18.25 -5.94
CA PRO A 154 13.35 18.23 -4.79
C PRO A 154 12.96 17.19 -3.73
N VAL A 155 11.67 17.06 -3.43
CA VAL A 155 11.16 16.08 -2.45
C VAL A 155 11.39 14.65 -2.95
N ILE A 156 11.11 14.39 -4.23
CA ILE A 156 11.34 13.09 -4.87
C ILE A 156 12.83 12.74 -4.82
N ALA A 157 13.72 13.69 -5.11
CA ALA A 157 15.16 13.47 -5.07
C ALA A 157 15.67 13.10 -3.67
N VAL A 158 15.24 13.83 -2.64
CA VAL A 158 15.60 13.54 -1.24
C VAL A 158 15.08 12.17 -0.80
N LEU A 159 13.81 11.86 -1.09
CA LEU A 159 13.23 10.55 -0.77
C LEU A 159 13.91 9.41 -1.52
N SER A 160 14.29 9.64 -2.79
CA SER A 160 15.02 8.65 -3.58
C SER A 160 16.38 8.32 -2.96
N VAL A 161 17.15 9.35 -2.57
CA VAL A 161 18.44 9.14 -1.88
C VAL A 161 18.25 8.38 -0.57
N LEU A 162 17.21 8.73 0.19
CA LEU A 162 16.91 8.06 1.45
C LEU A 162 16.55 6.58 1.25
N PHE A 163 15.70 6.26 0.27
CA PHE A 163 15.30 4.88 -0.02
C PHE A 163 16.49 4.05 -0.54
N LEU A 164 17.34 4.62 -1.39
CA LEU A 164 18.58 3.97 -1.83
C LEU A 164 19.52 3.70 -0.65
N GLY A 165 19.62 4.63 0.30
CA GLY A 165 20.37 4.43 1.55
C GLY A 165 19.82 3.28 2.40
N ILE A 166 18.49 3.16 2.50
CA ILE A 166 17.84 2.03 3.19
C ILE A 166 18.12 0.71 2.49
N PHE A 167 18.07 0.67 1.15
CA PHE A 167 18.39 -0.55 0.40
C PHE A 167 19.83 -1.00 0.60
N TRP A 168 20.77 -0.06 0.53
CA TRP A 168 22.17 -0.32 0.81
C TRP A 168 22.37 -0.88 2.25
N PHE A 169 21.64 -0.35 3.23
CA PHE A 169 21.67 -0.84 4.60
C PHE A 169 21.13 -2.28 4.73
N PHE A 170 20.01 -2.59 4.07
CA PHE A 170 19.45 -3.95 4.07
C PHE A 170 20.39 -4.95 3.41
N GLU A 171 20.98 -4.60 2.26
CA GLU A 171 21.97 -5.46 1.60
C GLU A 171 23.21 -5.69 2.46
N LYS A 172 23.74 -4.64 3.11
CA LYS A 172 24.91 -4.77 3.99
C LYS A 172 24.66 -5.69 5.18
N LYS A 173 23.42 -5.75 5.68
CA LYS A 173 23.03 -6.65 6.78
C LYS A 173 22.57 -8.04 6.32
N GLY A 174 22.51 -8.30 5.01
CA GLY A 174 22.02 -9.57 4.46
C GLY A 174 20.53 -9.82 4.74
N LEU A 175 19.75 -8.75 4.96
CA LEU A 175 18.31 -8.77 5.27
C LEU A 175 17.45 -8.60 4.01
#